data_AF-A0A0B7A3D1-F1
#
_entry.id   AF-A0A0B7A3D1-F1
#
_cell.length_a   1.000
_cell.length_b   1.000
_cell.length_c   1.000
_cell.angle_alpha   90.00
_cell.angle_beta   90.00
_cell.angle_gamma   90.00
#
_symmetry.space_group_name_H-M   'P 1'
#
loop_
_entity.id
_entity.type
_entity.pdbx_description
1 polymer ?
#
loop_
_entity_poly.entity_id
_entity_poly.type
_entity_poly.pdbx_seq_one_letter_code
_entity_poly.pdbx_strand_id
1 'polypeptide(L)'
;MKRCLVITGDDFGFSLERNKGVIEAFNNGAIKSASILLNCTGTDEAVSLLQSHGLCPGLHLNLTEGRPIGKTNYQTLTTADGVLKGKFGLRNDLAGGIIDLDEVKQEIEAQIQRYKELTGTLPIYVDGHQHIHIEPDEALVS
;
A
#
# COMPACT_ATOMS: atom_id res chain seq x y z
N MET A 1 20.41 -27.02 -4.44
CA MET A 1 19.64 -25.86 -3.93
C MET A 1 18.15 -26.15 -4.05
N LYS A 2 17.36 -25.89 -3.00
CA LYS A 2 15.90 -25.90 -3.09
C LYS A 2 15.46 -24.59 -3.78
N ARG A 3 14.55 -24.69 -4.76
CA ARG A 3 13.89 -23.51 -5.34
C ARG A 3 12.73 -23.13 -4.43
N CYS A 4 12.60 -21.84 -4.11
CA CYS A 4 11.50 -21.30 -3.31
C CYS A 4 10.66 -20.39 -4.22
N LEU A 5 9.34 -20.49 -4.13
CA LEU A 5 8.39 -19.62 -4.80
C LEU A 5 7.42 -19.08 -3.75
N VAL A 6 7.29 -17.76 -3.69
CA VAL A 6 6.29 -17.05 -2.90
C VAL A 6 5.32 -16.42 -3.88
N ILE A 7 4.02 -16.66 -3.68
CA ILE A 7 2.95 -16.06 -4.46
C ILE A 7 2.16 -15.18 -3.50
N THR A 8 2.11 -13.89 -3.82
CA THR A 8 1.48 -12.83 -3.03
C THR A 8 0.25 -12.31 -3.77
N GLY A 9 -0.86 -12.15 -3.05
CA GLY A 9 -2.03 -11.43 -3.55
C GLY A 9 -1.92 -9.93 -3.24
N ASP A 10 -1.85 -9.10 -4.28
CA ASP A 10 -1.77 -7.65 -4.15
C ASP A 10 -3.15 -7.02 -3.95
N ASP A 11 -3.15 -5.73 -3.60
CA ASP A 11 -4.35 -4.88 -3.46
C ASP A 11 -5.38 -5.39 -2.43
N PHE A 12 -4.94 -6.16 -1.44
CA PHE A 12 -5.79 -6.51 -0.32
C PHE A 12 -6.16 -5.24 0.46
N GLY A 13 -7.42 -5.05 0.82
CA GLY A 13 -7.92 -3.81 1.40
C GLY A 13 -8.41 -2.77 0.39
N PHE A 14 -8.23 -2.99 -0.91
CA PHE A 14 -8.72 -2.04 -1.92
C PHE A 14 -10.26 -1.93 -1.92
N SER A 15 -10.95 -3.06 -2.00
CA SER A 15 -12.42 -3.16 -1.96
C SER A 15 -12.87 -4.50 -1.39
N LEU A 16 -14.15 -4.61 -1.03
CA LEU A 16 -14.72 -5.85 -0.49
C LEU A 16 -14.64 -7.01 -1.48
N GLU A 17 -14.78 -6.74 -2.78
CA GLU A 17 -14.69 -7.73 -3.85
C GLU A 17 -13.27 -8.27 -3.99
N ARG A 18 -12.26 -7.38 -3.95
CA ARG A 18 -10.85 -7.79 -3.99
C ARG A 18 -10.46 -8.57 -2.74
N ASN A 19 -10.94 -8.14 -1.57
CA ASN A 19 -10.73 -8.88 -0.32
C ASN A 19 -11.23 -10.32 -0.42
N LYS A 20 -12.45 -10.51 -0.93
CA LYS A 20 -13.03 -11.85 -1.15
C LYS A 20 -12.16 -12.70 -2.06
N GLY A 21 -11.70 -12.14 -3.19
CA GLY A 21 -10.84 -12.86 -4.13
C GLY A 21 -9.49 -13.27 -3.52
N VAL A 22 -8.86 -12.38 -2.75
CA VAL A 22 -7.59 -12.68 -2.05
C VAL A 22 -7.80 -13.80 -1.01
N ILE A 23 -8.85 -13.71 -0.21
CA ILE A 23 -9.15 -14.74 0.80
C ILE A 23 -9.52 -16.09 0.16
N GLU A 24 -10.28 -16.08 -0.94
CA GLU A 24 -10.57 -17.30 -1.70
C GLU A 24 -9.28 -17.94 -2.24
N ALA A 25 -8.38 -17.14 -2.83
CA ALA A 25 -7.10 -17.64 -3.31
C ALA A 25 -6.22 -18.19 -2.18
N PHE A 26 -6.23 -17.54 -1.01
CA PHE A 26 -5.50 -17.99 0.17
C PHE A 26 -6.07 -19.32 0.71
N ASN A 27 -7.39 -19.42 0.87
CA ASN A 27 -8.06 -20.61 1.38
C ASN A 27 -7.90 -21.82 0.45
N ASN A 28 -7.82 -21.59 -0.86
CA ASN A 28 -7.53 -22.63 -1.86
C ASN A 28 -6.03 -22.95 -2.01
N GLY A 29 -5.15 -22.28 -1.25
CA GLY A 29 -3.70 -22.51 -1.26
C GLY A 29 -2.97 -22.01 -2.50
N ALA A 30 -3.62 -21.19 -3.34
CA ALA A 30 -3.02 -20.61 -4.55
C ALA A 30 -1.99 -19.52 -4.19
N ILE A 31 -2.24 -18.78 -3.12
CA ILE A 31 -1.30 -17.80 -2.56
C ILE A 31 -0.96 -18.17 -1.13
N LYS A 32 0.20 -17.70 -0.66
CA LYS A 32 0.67 -17.91 0.74
C LYS A 32 0.86 -16.59 1.49
N SER A 33 0.71 -15.47 0.80
CA SER A 33 0.92 -14.14 1.33
C SER A 33 0.01 -13.14 0.62
N ALA A 34 -0.18 -11.96 1.21
CA ALA A 34 -0.92 -10.85 0.62
C ALA A 34 -0.31 -9.53 1.09
N SER A 35 -0.41 -8.46 0.31
CA SER A 35 0.01 -7.11 0.70
C SER A 35 -1.22 -6.20 0.85
N ILE A 36 -1.28 -5.45 1.95
CA ILE A 36 -2.47 -4.67 2.34
C ILE A 36 -2.33 -3.18 2.04
N LEU A 37 -3.36 -2.60 1.44
CA LEU A 37 -3.62 -1.17 1.30
C LEU A 37 -4.36 -0.64 2.52
N LEU A 38 -3.89 0.48 3.06
CA LEU A 38 -4.36 1.02 4.35
C LEU A 38 -5.25 2.26 4.26
N ASN A 39 -5.45 2.77 3.05
CA ASN A 39 -6.18 4.00 2.79
C ASN A 39 -7.30 3.82 1.75
N CYS A 40 -7.84 2.61 1.65
CA CYS A 40 -8.88 2.23 0.69
C CYS A 40 -10.17 1.81 1.40
N THR A 41 -11.25 1.67 0.65
CA THR A 41 -12.58 1.41 1.23
C THR A 41 -12.74 0.00 1.81
N GLY A 42 -11.90 -0.95 1.38
CA GLY A 42 -11.89 -2.32 1.87
C GLY A 42 -10.96 -2.57 3.07
N THR A 43 -10.21 -1.56 3.55
CA THR A 43 -9.14 -1.77 4.55
C THR A 43 -9.65 -2.38 5.85
N ASP A 44 -10.77 -1.89 6.40
CA ASP A 44 -11.28 -2.36 7.69
C ASP A 44 -11.77 -3.82 7.63
N GLU A 45 -12.44 -4.19 6.53
CA GLU A 45 -12.84 -5.59 6.29
C GLU A 45 -11.59 -6.47 6.11
N ALA A 46 -10.60 -6.01 5.34
CA ALA A 46 -9.35 -6.72 5.14
C ALA A 46 -8.65 -7.03 6.47
N VAL A 47 -8.52 -6.05 7.36
CA VAL A 47 -7.94 -6.26 8.70
C VAL A 47 -8.70 -7.31 9.51
N SER A 48 -10.03 -7.28 9.47
CA SER A 48 -10.88 -8.28 10.14
C SER A 48 -10.67 -9.69 9.56
N LEU A 49 -10.47 -9.78 8.24
CA LEU A 49 -10.20 -11.03 7.54
C LEU A 49 -8.82 -11.60 7.86
N LEU A 50 -7.78 -10.77 8.02
CA LEU A 50 -6.44 -11.20 8.45
C LEU A 50 -6.51 -11.93 9.80
N GLN A 51 -7.20 -11.34 10.77
CA GLN A 51 -7.33 -11.88 12.11
C GLN A 51 -8.06 -13.21 12.12
N SER A 52 -9.14 -13.34 11.34
CA SER A 52 -9.93 -14.58 11.27
C SER A 52 -9.22 -15.72 10.53
N HIS A 53 -8.30 -15.42 9.60
CA HIS A 53 -7.59 -16.42 8.80
C HIS A 53 -6.14 -16.66 9.27
N GLY A 54 -5.65 -15.92 10.26
CA GLY A 54 -4.25 -16.00 10.70
C GLY A 54 -3.23 -15.59 9.63
N LEU A 55 -3.64 -14.72 8.69
CA LEU A 55 -2.79 -14.22 7.63
C LEU A 55 -2.00 -13.00 8.13
N CYS A 56 -0.68 -13.01 7.94
CA CYS A 56 0.18 -11.86 8.20
C CYS A 56 0.57 -11.24 6.84
N PRO A 57 0.04 -10.05 6.50
CA PRO A 57 0.31 -9.45 5.21
C PRO A 57 1.64 -8.68 5.19
N GLY A 58 2.12 -8.30 4.01
CA GLY A 58 3.04 -7.16 3.86
C GLY A 58 2.28 -5.84 3.78
N LEU A 59 3.01 -4.72 3.80
CA LEU A 59 2.42 -3.40 3.51
C LEU A 59 2.48 -3.11 2.01
N HIS A 60 1.33 -2.85 1.39
CA HIS A 60 1.23 -2.34 0.03
C HIS A 60 1.21 -0.82 0.07
N LEU A 61 2.38 -0.18 -0.06
CA LEU A 61 2.49 1.29 -0.01
C LEU A 61 1.69 1.93 -1.13
N ASN A 62 0.94 2.98 -0.82
CA ASN A 62 0.10 3.67 -1.79
C ASN A 62 0.34 5.18 -1.79
N LEU A 63 0.85 5.72 -2.89
CA LEU A 63 1.03 7.16 -3.11
C LEU A 63 0.16 7.69 -4.27
N THR A 64 -0.74 6.88 -4.80
CA THR A 64 -1.48 7.21 -6.03
C THR A 64 -2.98 7.19 -5.87
N GLU A 65 -3.56 6.44 -4.94
CA GLU A 65 -5.01 6.26 -4.86
C GLU A 65 -5.62 6.66 -3.53
N GLY A 66 -6.81 7.27 -3.57
CA GLY A 66 -7.56 7.63 -2.37
C GLY A 66 -7.00 8.85 -1.64
N ARG A 67 -7.34 8.98 -0.35
CA ARG A 67 -6.80 10.03 0.51
C ARG A 67 -5.54 9.51 1.21
N PRO A 68 -4.53 10.36 1.44
CA PRO A 68 -3.39 10.03 2.30
C PRO A 68 -3.82 9.71 3.75
N ILE A 69 -2.97 8.99 4.47
CA ILE A 69 -3.15 8.68 5.90
C ILE A 69 -2.56 9.79 6.78
N GLY A 70 -1.39 10.32 6.42
CA GLY A 70 -0.61 11.20 7.29
C GLY A 70 -1.23 12.60 7.45
N LYS A 71 -1.56 13.27 6.35
CA LYS A 71 -2.19 14.59 6.36
C LYS A 71 -3.37 14.63 5.41
N THR A 72 -4.46 15.27 5.79
CA THR A 72 -5.66 15.42 4.94
C THR A 72 -5.37 16.11 3.60
N ASN A 73 -4.36 16.99 3.55
CA ASN A 73 -3.94 17.66 2.32
C ASN A 73 -2.43 17.97 2.36
N TYR A 74 -1.69 17.39 1.43
CA TYR A 74 -0.30 17.72 1.12
C TYR A 74 -0.26 18.78 0.01
N GLN A 75 0.77 19.64 0.00
CA GLN A 75 0.87 20.71 -1.00
C GLN A 75 1.22 20.17 -2.38
N THR A 76 2.08 19.17 -2.44
CA THR A 76 2.63 18.62 -3.69
C THR A 76 2.20 17.18 -3.94
N LEU A 77 1.87 16.40 -2.91
CA LEU A 77 1.47 14.99 -3.07
C LEU A 77 -0.02 14.78 -3.37
N THR A 78 -0.89 15.75 -3.04
CA THR A 78 -2.34 15.67 -3.27
C THR A 78 -2.86 16.71 -4.25
N THR A 79 -4.04 16.44 -4.81
CA THR A 79 -4.81 17.42 -5.59
C THR A 79 -5.46 18.45 -4.67
N ALA A 80 -6.10 19.48 -5.25
CA ALA A 80 -6.86 20.48 -4.50
C ALA A 80 -8.00 19.87 -3.66
N ASP A 81 -8.52 18.70 -4.04
CA ASP A 81 -9.57 17.98 -3.31
C ASP A 81 -9.02 17.13 -2.15
N GLY A 82 -7.70 17.13 -1.94
CA GLY A 82 -7.00 16.37 -0.89
C GLY A 82 -6.93 14.86 -1.14
N VAL A 83 -7.00 14.44 -2.41
CA VAL A 83 -6.75 13.05 -2.82
C VAL A 83 -5.38 12.94 -3.46
N LEU A 84 -4.76 11.76 -3.41
CA LEU A 84 -3.49 11.50 -4.08
C LEU A 84 -3.63 11.71 -5.59
N LYS A 85 -2.56 12.17 -6.23
CA LYS A 85 -2.58 12.67 -7.63
C LYS A 85 -2.78 11.59 -8.71
N GLY A 86 -2.94 10.33 -8.33
CA GLY A 86 -2.95 9.23 -9.29
C GLY A 86 -1.57 8.93 -9.86
N LYS A 87 -1.45 7.77 -10.52
CA LYS A 87 -0.21 7.28 -11.13
C LYS A 87 0.48 8.32 -12.02
N PHE A 88 -0.28 8.89 -12.95
CA PHE A 88 0.25 9.80 -13.96
C PHE A 88 0.55 11.19 -13.38
N GLY A 89 -0.30 11.68 -12.46
CA GLY A 89 -0.06 12.96 -11.79
C GLY A 89 1.22 12.92 -10.94
N LEU A 90 1.38 11.88 -10.11
CA LEU A 90 2.59 11.70 -9.32
C LEU A 90 3.84 11.58 -10.19
N ARG A 91 3.81 10.77 -11.26
CA ARG A 91 4.96 10.59 -12.16
C ARG A 91 5.35 11.88 -12.89
N ASN A 92 4.38 12.63 -13.40
CA ASN A 92 4.65 13.88 -14.10
C ASN A 92 5.28 14.91 -13.16
N ASP A 93 4.76 15.00 -11.93
CA ASP A 93 5.25 15.96 -10.95
C ASP A 93 6.62 15.56 -10.37
N LEU A 94 6.90 14.25 -10.23
CA LEU A 94 8.24 13.74 -9.91
C LEU A 94 9.25 14.12 -11.00
N ALA A 95 8.92 13.82 -12.27
CA ALA A 95 9.79 14.14 -13.40
C ALA A 95 10.00 15.67 -13.57
N GLY A 96 9.04 16.48 -13.13
CA GLY A 96 9.12 17.94 -13.10
C GLY A 96 9.83 18.52 -11.88
N GLY A 97 10.24 17.70 -10.88
CA GLY A 97 10.83 18.18 -9.63
C GLY A 97 9.86 18.98 -8.76
N ILE A 98 8.55 18.73 -8.87
CA ILE A 98 7.47 19.44 -8.18
C ILE A 98 7.15 18.78 -6.83
N ILE A 99 7.35 17.47 -6.72
CA ILE A 99 7.06 16.71 -5.50
C ILE A 99 8.08 17.04 -4.40
N ASP A 100 7.55 17.44 -3.25
CA ASP A 100 8.30 17.52 -2.00
C ASP A 100 8.49 16.11 -1.43
N LEU A 101 9.75 15.65 -1.39
CA LEU A 101 10.09 14.33 -0.86
C LEU A 101 9.84 14.21 0.64
N ASP A 102 9.82 15.31 1.39
CA ASP A 102 9.46 15.28 2.80
C ASP A 102 7.97 14.94 2.98
N GLU A 103 7.10 15.36 2.07
CA GLU A 103 5.68 14.97 2.08
C GLU A 103 5.51 13.48 1.82
N VAL A 104 6.26 12.94 0.85
CA VAL A 104 6.26 11.51 0.55
C VAL A 104 6.74 10.70 1.74
N LYS A 105 7.86 11.10 2.37
CA LYS A 105 8.38 10.46 3.57
C LYS A 105 7.36 10.46 4.72
N GLN A 106 6.72 11.59 4.97
CA GLN A 106 5.69 11.71 5.99
C GLN A 106 4.51 10.75 5.75
N GLU A 107 4.08 10.61 4.49
CA GLU A 107 2.99 9.69 4.14
C GLU A 107 3.40 8.22 4.29
N ILE A 108 4.62 7.85 3.87
CA ILE A 108 5.17 6.49 4.06
C ILE A 108 5.24 6.15 5.55
N GLU A 109 5.80 7.04 6.37
CA GLU A 109 5.87 6.87 7.83
C GLU A 109 4.47 6.71 8.45
N ALA A 110 3.49 7.49 8.00
CA ALA A 110 2.11 7.38 8.45
C ALA A 110 1.47 6.03 8.07
N GLN A 111 1.72 5.51 6.86
CA GLN A 111 1.24 4.19 6.44
C GLN A 111 1.90 3.06 7.25
N ILE A 112 3.20 3.13 7.53
CA ILE A 112 3.90 2.14 8.37
C ILE A 112 3.34 2.19 9.81
N GLN A 113 3.12 3.38 10.34
CA GLN A 113 2.56 3.55 11.69
C GLN A 113 1.12 3.01 11.75
N ARG A 114 0.30 3.30 10.75
CA ARG A 114 -1.06 2.76 10.63
C ARG A 114 -1.07 1.24 10.50
N TYR A 115 -0.14 0.67 9.73
CA TYR A 115 0.05 -0.77 9.63
C TYR A 115 0.27 -1.39 11.02
N LYS A 116 1.17 -0.79 11.80
CA LYS A 116 1.52 -1.25 13.14
C LYS A 116 0.34 -1.15 14.10
N GLU A 117 -0.46 -0.10 14.01
CA GLU A 117 -1.67 0.06 14.82
C GLU A 117 -2.71 -1.02 14.53
N LEU A 118 -2.90 -1.39 13.26
CA LEU A 118 -3.92 -2.36 12.84
C LEU A 118 -3.49 -3.81 13.04
N THR A 119 -2.20 -4.11 12.89
CA THR A 119 -1.67 -5.48 12.93
C THR A 119 -0.90 -5.81 14.21
N GLY A 120 -0.53 -4.80 15.00
CA GLY A 120 0.30 -4.93 16.19
C GLY A 120 1.79 -5.15 15.92
N THR A 121 2.23 -5.22 14.66
CA THR A 121 3.62 -5.51 14.27
C THR A 121 4.09 -4.61 13.14
N LEU A 122 5.40 -4.54 12.88
CA LEU A 122 5.92 -3.90 11.65
C LEU A 122 5.76 -4.85 10.45
N PRO A 123 5.60 -4.33 9.23
CA PRO A 123 5.49 -5.17 8.05
C PRO A 123 6.80 -5.92 7.82
N ILE A 124 6.71 -7.22 7.51
CA ILE A 124 7.88 -8.06 7.24
C ILE A 124 8.46 -7.86 5.83
N TYR A 125 7.66 -7.30 4.93
CA TYR A 125 8.06 -6.81 3.62
C TYR A 125 7.14 -5.66 3.19
N VAL A 126 7.65 -4.84 2.28
CA VAL A 126 6.93 -3.71 1.70
C VAL A 126 7.05 -3.79 0.19
N ASP A 127 5.93 -3.68 -0.50
CA ASP A 127 5.83 -3.45 -1.94
C ASP A 127 5.00 -2.17 -2.17
N GLY A 128 4.76 -1.80 -3.42
CA GLY A 128 4.09 -0.53 -3.72
C GLY A 128 3.07 -0.66 -4.84
N HIS A 129 1.90 -0.08 -4.59
CA HIS A 129 0.78 0.00 -5.52
C HIS A 129 1.21 0.66 -6.82
N GLN A 130 0.81 0.07 -7.95
CA GLN A 130 1.15 0.54 -9.30
C GLN A 130 2.65 0.66 -9.60
N HIS A 131 3.50 -0.06 -8.86
CA HIS A 131 4.96 -0.05 -8.96
C HIS A 131 5.62 1.30 -8.67
N ILE A 132 4.98 2.16 -7.88
CA ILE A 132 5.55 3.46 -7.48
C ILE A 132 6.91 3.36 -6.78
N HIS A 133 7.22 2.20 -6.21
CA HIS A 133 8.49 1.89 -5.56
C HIS A 133 9.63 1.55 -6.54
N ILE A 134 9.35 1.45 -7.85
CA ILE A 134 10.32 1.09 -8.92
C ILE A 134 10.44 2.22 -9.97
N GLU A 135 9.91 3.42 -9.73
CA GLU A 135 10.26 4.55 -10.62
C GLU A 135 11.76 4.86 -10.51
N PRO A 136 12.45 5.16 -11.63
CA PRO A 136 13.91 5.06 -11.76
C PRO A 136 14.76 6.01 -10.91
N ASP A 137 14.16 6.81 -10.03
CA ASP A 137 14.88 7.63 -9.07
C ASP A 137 14.82 6.96 -7.68
N GLU A 138 15.96 6.44 -7.23
CA GLU A 138 16.25 5.73 -5.96
C GLU A 138 15.87 6.51 -4.66
N ALA A 139 15.11 7.60 -4.78
CA ALA A 139 14.86 8.58 -3.72
C ALA A 139 13.67 8.24 -2.79
N LEU A 140 12.81 7.28 -3.13
CA LEU A 140 11.56 7.07 -2.38
C LEU A 140 11.64 6.01 -1.28
N VAL A 141 12.73 5.23 -1.20
CA VAL A 141 12.84 4.09 -0.25
C VAL A 141 14.25 3.91 0.36
N SER A 142 15.13 4.92 0.27
CA SER A 142 16.47 4.89 0.88
C SER A 142 16.57 5.60 2.23
#